data_AF-A0AAE9XP40-F1
#
_entry.id   AF-A0AAE9XP40-F1
#
_cell.length_a   1.000
_cell.length_b   1.000
_cell.length_c   1.000
_cell.angle_alpha   90.00
_cell.angle_beta   90.00
_cell.angle_gamma   90.00
#
_symmetry.space_group_name_H-M   'P 1'
#
loop_
_entity.id
_entity.type
_entity.pdbx_description
1 polymer ?
#
loop_
_entity_poly.entity_id
_entity_poly.type
_entity_poly.pdbx_seq_one_letter_code
_entity_poly.pdbx_strand_id
1 'polypeptide(L)'
;MIVDLKLCNRTPKSYKQGDIDRAIIKPIREELTPIFTGLTIKKKYGKGRGKPVIGYQFSFKPEMKNADDFYKGQREDIRKKLFNIEHNSELTQEEKWLAKDRVLGLKLGTHEADFFAQQEKENAALEEEKARKELLEDLSRKFS
;
A
#
# COMPACT_ATOMS: atom_id res chain seq x y z
N MET A 1 12.44 7.00 -14.75
CA MET A 1 11.78 8.09 -15.52
C MET A 1 11.13 9.06 -14.53
N ILE A 2 11.08 10.35 -14.84
CA ILE A 2 10.44 11.37 -13.98
C ILE A 2 9.40 12.12 -14.80
N VAL A 3 8.18 12.20 -14.29
CA VAL A 3 7.06 12.92 -14.91
C VAL A 3 6.53 13.95 -13.91
N ASP A 4 6.47 15.21 -14.34
CA ASP A 4 5.98 16.32 -13.52
C ASP A 4 4.54 16.68 -13.91
N LEU A 5 3.61 16.59 -12.96
CA LEU A 5 2.27 17.13 -13.08
C LEU A 5 2.23 18.52 -12.43
N LYS A 6 2.19 19.57 -13.24
CA LYS A 6 1.91 20.92 -12.74
C LYS A 6 0.43 21.03 -12.41
N LEU A 7 0.12 21.68 -11.27
CA LEU A 7 -1.23 22.03 -10.89
C LEU A 7 -1.74 23.21 -11.75
N CYS A 8 -1.81 23.03 -13.07
CA CYS A 8 -2.24 24.06 -14.00
C CYS A 8 -3.64 23.75 -14.54
N ASN A 9 -4.58 24.68 -14.33
CA ASN A 9 -5.86 24.92 -15.02
C ASN A 9 -6.88 23.77 -15.22
N ARG A 10 -6.55 22.49 -15.01
CA ARG A 10 -7.45 21.36 -15.24
C ARG A 10 -8.06 20.78 -13.97
N THR A 11 -7.53 21.14 -12.80
CA THR A 11 -8.13 20.78 -11.51
C THR A 11 -9.29 21.73 -11.20
N PRO A 12 -10.45 21.23 -10.73
CA PRO A 12 -11.56 22.09 -10.32
C PRO A 12 -11.09 23.13 -9.29
N LYS A 13 -11.45 24.40 -9.49
CA LYS A 13 -11.09 25.50 -8.58
C LYS A 13 -11.64 25.31 -7.15
N SER A 14 -12.64 24.44 -6.99
CA SER A 14 -13.23 24.09 -5.70
C SER A 14 -12.32 23.24 -4.82
N TYR A 15 -11.33 22.56 -5.39
CA TYR A 15 -10.48 21.65 -4.63
C TYR A 15 -9.41 22.46 -3.88
N LYS A 16 -9.39 22.33 -2.56
CA LYS A 16 -8.25 22.78 -1.76
C LYS A 16 -7.13 21.76 -1.87
N GLN A 17 -5.93 22.15 -1.47
CA GLN A 17 -4.75 21.26 -1.52
C GLN A 17 -5.00 19.90 -0.85
N GLY A 18 -5.67 19.87 0.32
CA GLY A 18 -6.02 18.62 0.99
C GLY A 18 -7.06 17.77 0.24
N ASP A 19 -7.97 18.40 -0.50
CA ASP A 19 -8.94 17.68 -1.33
C ASP A 19 -8.27 17.00 -2.52
N ILE A 20 -7.24 17.61 -3.09
CA ILE A 20 -6.45 17.03 -4.18
C ILE A 20 -5.72 15.78 -3.69
N ASP A 21 -5.08 15.86 -2.52
CA ASP A 21 -4.38 14.71 -1.95
C ASP A 21 -5.34 13.53 -1.71
N ARG A 22 -6.53 13.81 -1.16
CA ARG A 22 -7.54 12.79 -0.83
C ARG A 22 -8.24 12.23 -2.07
N ALA A 23 -8.69 13.09 -2.97
CA ALA A 23 -9.57 12.70 -4.09
C ALA A 23 -8.80 12.27 -5.34
N ILE A 24 -7.56 12.73 -5.50
CA ILE A 24 -6.77 12.47 -6.72
C ILE A 24 -5.53 11.65 -6.38
N ILE A 25 -4.69 12.13 -5.47
CA ILE A 25 -3.37 11.50 -5.25
C ILE A 25 -3.51 10.13 -4.59
N LYS A 26 -4.36 9.98 -3.57
CA LYS A 26 -4.56 8.69 -2.89
C LYS A 26 -5.05 7.59 -3.86
N PRO A 27 -6.13 7.77 -4.64
CA PRO A 27 -6.53 6.77 -5.64
C PRO A 27 -5.44 6.48 -6.67
N ILE A 28 -4.72 7.50 -7.14
CA ILE A 28 -3.64 7.32 -8.11
C ILE A 28 -2.52 6.42 -7.56
N ARG A 29 -2.18 6.53 -6.27
CA ARG A 29 -1.19 5.64 -5.65
C ARG A 29 -1.64 4.20 -5.68
N GLU A 30 -2.89 3.95 -5.32
CA GLU A 30 -3.49 2.61 -5.29
C GLU A 30 -3.53 1.99 -6.70
N GLU A 31 -3.89 2.78 -7.71
CA GLU A 31 -4.12 2.29 -9.08
C GLU A 31 -2.84 2.18 -9.92
N LEU A 32 -1.86 3.06 -9.72
CA LEU A 32 -0.64 3.08 -10.52
C LEU A 32 0.49 2.22 -9.95
N THR A 33 0.52 1.96 -8.65
CA THR A 33 1.55 1.10 -8.02
C THR A 33 1.59 -0.33 -8.59
N PRO A 34 0.46 -0.98 -8.91
CA PRO A 34 0.47 -2.30 -9.55
C PRO A 34 1.20 -2.30 -10.90
N ILE A 35 1.15 -1.18 -11.61
CA ILE A 35 1.67 -1.03 -12.98
C ILE A 35 3.14 -0.64 -12.95
N PHE A 36 3.50 0.40 -12.18
CA PHE A 36 4.84 0.96 -12.19
C PHE A 36 5.70 0.45 -11.04
N THR A 37 6.82 -0.18 -11.38
CA THR A 37 7.80 -0.65 -10.39
C THR A 37 8.48 0.52 -9.68
N GLY A 38 8.45 0.50 -8.34
CA GLY A 38 9.06 1.54 -7.51
C GLY A 38 8.48 2.93 -7.73
N LEU A 39 7.15 3.03 -7.89
CA LEU A 39 6.46 4.31 -8.03
C LEU A 39 6.58 5.16 -6.74
N THR A 40 7.06 6.38 -6.91
CA THR A 40 7.17 7.41 -5.87
C THR A 40 6.48 8.68 -6.34
N ILE A 41 5.67 9.29 -5.46
CA ILE A 41 4.98 10.55 -5.72
C ILE A 41 5.43 11.59 -4.69
N LYS A 42 6.04 12.68 -5.15
CA LYS A 42 6.52 13.76 -4.29
C LYS A 42 5.82 15.06 -4.60
N LYS A 43 5.46 15.81 -3.55
CA LYS A 43 4.94 17.17 -3.70
C LYS A 43 6.07 18.12 -4.10
N LYS A 44 5.81 18.94 -5.11
CA LYS A 44 6.69 20.02 -5.55
C LYS A 44 6.19 21.32 -4.93
N TYR A 45 7.04 21.97 -4.15
CA TYR A 45 6.71 23.21 -3.45
C TYR A 45 7.27 24.43 -4.19
N GLY A 46 6.48 25.50 -4.23
CA GLY A 46 6.90 26.79 -4.77
C GLY A 46 7.73 27.61 -3.78
N LYS A 47 8.41 28.65 -4.29
CA LYS A 47 9.24 29.57 -3.49
C LYS A 47 8.45 30.67 -2.76
N GLY A 48 7.12 30.69 -2.85
CA GLY A 48 6.26 31.70 -2.22
C GLY A 48 6.06 31.51 -0.72
N ARG A 49 5.49 32.53 -0.05
CA ARG A 49 5.14 32.48 1.38
C ARG A 49 4.19 31.30 1.64
N GLY A 50 4.46 30.53 2.70
CA GLY A 50 3.68 29.34 3.05
C GLY A 50 3.98 28.08 2.23
N LYS A 51 5.02 28.08 1.38
CA LYS A 51 5.44 26.93 0.54
C LYS A 51 4.24 26.25 -0.13
N PRO A 52 3.52 26.93 -1.03
CA PRO A 52 2.37 26.33 -1.70
C PRO A 52 2.81 25.13 -2.56
N VAL A 53 1.98 24.09 -2.62
CA VAL A 53 2.18 22.97 -3.56
C VAL A 53 1.87 23.44 -4.97
N ILE A 54 2.87 23.40 -5.84
CA ILE A 54 2.78 23.83 -7.24
C ILE A 54 2.61 22.67 -8.22
N GLY A 55 2.81 21.44 -7.74
CA GLY A 55 2.66 20.23 -8.54
C GLY A 55 3.10 18.98 -7.80
N TYR A 56 3.07 17.87 -8.55
CA TYR A 56 3.49 16.55 -8.09
C TYR A 56 4.50 15.97 -9.07
N GLN A 57 5.54 15.36 -8.54
CA GLN A 57 6.57 14.67 -9.29
C GLN A 57 6.40 13.17 -9.11
N PHE A 58 6.22 12.46 -10.21
CA PHE A 58 6.12 11.02 -10.28
C PHE A 58 7.48 10.46 -10.71
N SER A 59 7.99 9.47 -10.00
CA SER A 59 9.25 8.79 -10.33
C SER A 59 9.03 7.30 -10.24
N PHE A 60 9.59 6.54 -11.20
CA PHE A 60 9.52 5.09 -11.21
C PHE A 60 10.69 4.48 -11.99
N LYS A 61 10.93 3.19 -11.73
CA LYS A 61 11.99 2.44 -12.41
C LYS A 61 11.56 2.14 -13.85
N PRO A 62 12.38 2.46 -14.85
CA PRO A 62 12.08 2.12 -16.23
C PRO A 62 12.16 0.61 -16.43
N GLU A 63 11.33 0.10 -17.34
CA GLU A 63 11.38 -1.30 -17.74
C GLU A 63 12.67 -1.59 -18.52
N MET A 64 13.20 -2.80 -18.35
CA MET A 64 14.40 -3.22 -19.07
C MET A 64 14.04 -3.45 -20.54
N LYS A 65 14.86 -2.97 -21.48
CA LYS A 65 14.61 -3.12 -22.92
C LYS A 65 14.51 -4.57 -23.42
N ASN A 66 15.06 -5.51 -22.65
CA ASN A 66 15.03 -6.94 -22.94
C ASN A 66 14.02 -7.69 -22.05
N ALA A 67 13.09 -6.96 -21.42
CA ALA A 67 12.02 -7.59 -20.68
C ALA A 67 11.13 -8.38 -21.64
N ASP A 68 10.79 -9.60 -21.24
CA ASP A 68 9.85 -10.44 -21.97
C ASP A 68 8.43 -9.95 -21.66
N ASP A 69 7.99 -9.00 -22.49
CA ASP A 69 6.71 -8.29 -22.39
C ASP A 69 5.55 -9.07 -23.03
N PHE A 70 5.78 -10.31 -23.46
CA PHE A 70 4.71 -11.15 -23.95
C PHE A 70 3.73 -11.49 -22.83
N TYR A 71 2.45 -11.53 -23.18
CA TYR A 71 1.40 -11.93 -22.26
C TYR A 71 1.62 -13.37 -21.79
N LYS A 72 1.92 -13.53 -20.49
CA LYS A 72 2.17 -14.85 -19.86
C LYS A 72 0.94 -15.44 -19.19
N GLY A 73 -0.22 -14.79 -19.35
CA GLY A 73 -1.47 -15.18 -18.72
C GLY A 73 -1.84 -14.33 -17.51
N GLN A 74 -3.13 -14.31 -17.18
CA GLN A 74 -3.71 -13.48 -16.11
C GLN A 74 -3.02 -13.71 -14.75
N ARG A 75 -2.64 -14.96 -14.44
CA ARG A 75 -2.00 -15.32 -13.18
C ARG A 75 -0.65 -14.62 -12.99
N GLU A 76 0.18 -14.60 -14.04
CA GLU A 76 1.50 -14.00 -13.97
C GLU A 76 1.40 -12.47 -13.90
N ASP A 77 0.43 -11.88 -14.60
CA ASP A 77 0.16 -10.45 -14.51
C ASP A 77 -0.31 -10.03 -13.11
N ILE A 78 -1.22 -10.79 -12.51
CA ILE A 78 -1.67 -10.56 -11.13
C ILE A 78 -0.49 -10.73 -10.17
N ARG A 79 0.33 -11.77 -10.34
CA ARG A 79 1.51 -12.00 -9.50
C ARG A 79 2.48 -10.81 -9.57
N LYS A 80 2.79 -10.30 -10.76
CA LYS A 80 3.65 -9.12 -10.96
C LYS A 80 3.05 -7.87 -10.28
N LYS A 81 1.75 -7.63 -10.45
CA LYS A 81 1.04 -6.51 -9.82
C LYS A 81 1.09 -6.58 -8.29
N LEU A 82 0.79 -7.74 -7.72
CA LEU A 82 0.83 -7.95 -6.27
C LEU A 82 2.25 -7.78 -5.72
N PHE A 83 3.25 -8.29 -6.44
CA PHE A 83 4.65 -8.12 -6.08
C PHE A 83 5.05 -6.64 -6.02
N ASN A 84 4.62 -5.83 -6.99
CA ASN A 84 4.89 -4.39 -7.02
C ASN A 84 4.27 -3.66 -5.83
N ILE A 85 3.02 -3.99 -5.47
CA ILE A 85 2.34 -3.40 -4.32
C ILE A 85 3.08 -3.71 -3.02
N GLU A 86 3.44 -4.98 -2.83
CA GLU A 86 4.04 -5.47 -1.59
C GLU A 86 5.41 -4.84 -1.32
N HIS A 87 6.23 -4.73 -2.37
CA HIS A 87 7.60 -4.23 -2.28
C HIS A 87 7.70 -2.70 -2.42
N ASN A 88 6.57 -1.98 -2.57
CA ASN A 88 6.60 -0.53 -2.56
C ASN A 88 6.75 0.00 -1.12
N SER A 89 7.83 0.75 -0.86
CA SER A 89 8.08 1.41 0.44
C SER A 89 7.27 2.69 0.65
N GLU A 90 6.71 3.26 -0.42
CA GLU A 90 5.95 4.51 -0.35
C GLU A 90 4.52 4.30 0.15
N LEU A 91 3.96 3.10 -0.02
CA LEU A 91 2.59 2.80 0.39
C LEU A 91 2.55 2.37 1.86
N THR A 92 1.57 2.88 2.59
CA THR A 92 1.23 2.37 3.92
C THR A 92 0.63 0.96 3.81
N GLN A 93 0.58 0.23 4.92
CA GLN A 93 -0.01 -1.12 4.95
C GLN A 93 -1.49 -1.11 4.50
N GLU A 94 -2.25 -0.10 4.93
CA GLU A 94 -3.65 0.10 4.52
C GLU A 94 -3.78 0.34 3.02
N GLU A 95 -2.95 1.24 2.45
CA GLU A 95 -2.94 1.50 1.00
C GLU A 95 -2.58 0.24 0.21
N LYS A 96 -1.68 -0.61 0.75
CA LYS A 96 -1.35 -1.90 0.13
C LYS A 96 -2.54 -2.84 0.12
N TRP A 97 -3.30 -2.94 1.21
CA TRP A 97 -4.50 -3.78 1.27
C TRP A 97 -5.54 -3.36 0.23
N LEU A 98 -5.84 -2.06 0.16
CA LEU A 98 -6.78 -1.52 -0.82
C LEU A 98 -6.31 -1.75 -2.27
N ALA A 99 -5.02 -1.57 -2.54
CA ALA A 99 -4.46 -1.84 -3.86
C ALA A 99 -4.55 -3.34 -4.23
N LYS A 100 -4.29 -4.25 -3.27
CA LYS A 100 -4.46 -5.70 -3.46
C LYS A 100 -5.93 -6.05 -3.74
N ASP A 101 -6.87 -5.50 -2.96
CA ASP A 101 -8.32 -5.71 -3.15
C ASP A 101 -8.75 -5.29 -4.57
N ARG A 102 -8.31 -4.11 -5.04
CA ARG A 102 -8.60 -3.62 -6.40
C ARG A 102 -8.03 -4.52 -7.50
N VAL A 103 -6.80 -5.01 -7.34
CA VAL A 103 -6.16 -5.90 -8.31
C VAL A 103 -6.88 -7.25 -8.41
N LEU A 104 -7.38 -7.75 -7.29
CA LEU A 104 -8.09 -9.03 -7.20
C LEU A 104 -9.59 -8.91 -7.50
N GLY A 105 -10.12 -7.68 -7.62
CA GLY A 105 -11.55 -7.45 -7.83
C GLY A 105 -12.41 -7.76 -6.60
N LEU A 106 -11.81 -7.67 -5.40
CA LEU A 106 -12.48 -7.91 -4.12
C LEU A 106 -13.16 -6.65 -3.59
N LYS A 107 -14.03 -6.83 -2.61
CA LYS A 107 -14.63 -5.72 -1.87
C LYS A 107 -13.55 -5.01 -1.06
N LEU A 108 -13.49 -3.67 -1.14
CA LEU A 108 -12.53 -2.88 -0.37
C LEU A 108 -12.64 -3.18 1.13
N GLY A 109 -11.51 -3.48 1.76
CA GLY A 109 -11.39 -3.80 3.19
C GLY A 109 -11.37 -5.31 3.48
N THR A 110 -11.39 -6.19 2.47
CA THR A 110 -11.30 -7.64 2.70
C THR A 110 -9.96 -8.03 3.30
N HIS A 111 -8.86 -7.55 2.73
CA HIS A 111 -7.53 -7.88 3.25
C HIS A 111 -7.25 -7.29 4.64
N GLU A 112 -7.86 -6.15 4.96
CA GLU A 112 -7.77 -5.55 6.30
C GLU A 112 -8.48 -6.44 7.33
N ALA A 113 -9.71 -6.86 7.05
CA ALA A 113 -10.47 -7.75 7.93
C ALA A 113 -9.78 -9.11 8.12
N ASP A 114 -9.26 -9.70 7.03
CA ASP A 114 -8.54 -10.97 7.09
C ASP A 114 -7.27 -10.88 7.96
N PHE A 115 -6.55 -9.76 7.86
CA PHE A 115 -5.36 -9.51 8.66
C PHE A 115 -5.67 -9.42 10.16
N PHE A 116 -6.69 -8.64 10.54
CA PHE A 116 -7.10 -8.55 11.95
C PHE A 116 -7.62 -9.89 12.48
N ALA A 117 -8.38 -10.64 11.68
CA ALA A 117 -8.85 -11.96 12.06
C ALA A 117 -7.70 -12.96 12.27
N GLN A 118 -6.62 -12.87 11.50
CA GLN A 118 -5.41 -13.67 11.70
C GLN A 118 -4.68 -13.26 12.98
N GLN A 119 -4.53 -11.95 13.20
CA GLN A 119 -3.88 -11.42 14.39
C GLN A 119 -4.63 -11.79 15.69
N GLU A 120 -5.96 -11.74 15.69
CA GLU A 120 -6.77 -12.18 16.82
C GLU A 120 -6.58 -13.68 17.11
N LYS A 121 -6.56 -14.52 16.08
CA LYS A 121 -6.29 -15.96 16.23
C LYS A 121 -4.89 -16.24 16.77
N GLU A 122 -3.88 -15.53 16.28
CA GLU A 122 -2.50 -15.66 16.75
C GLU A 122 -2.37 -15.22 18.22
N ASN A 123 -3.01 -14.10 18.59
CA ASN A 123 -3.02 -13.62 19.97
C ASN A 123 -3.72 -14.61 20.91
N ALA A 124 -4.89 -15.15 20.51
CA ALA A 124 -5.61 -16.15 21.29
C ALA A 124 -4.79 -17.43 21.48
N ALA A 125 -4.11 -17.91 20.43
CA ALA A 125 -3.22 -19.07 20.53
C ALA A 125 -2.03 -18.82 21.47
N LEU A 126 -1.47 -17.60 21.45
CA LEU A 126 -0.40 -17.20 22.36
C LEU A 126 -0.87 -17.12 23.82
N GLU A 127 -2.08 -16.61 24.06
CA GLU A 127 -2.68 -16.58 25.40
C GLU A 127 -2.94 -17.99 25.93
N GLU A 128 -3.44 -18.90 25.10
CA GLU A 128 -3.62 -20.31 25.45
C GLU A 128 -2.27 -20.99 25.78
N GLU A 129 -1.24 -20.74 24.98
CA GLU A 129 0.10 -21.28 25.25
C GLU A 129 0.69 -20.76 26.56
N LYS A 130 0.49 -19.47 26.87
CA LYS A 130 0.90 -18.87 28.15
C LYS A 130 0.15 -19.49 29.32
N ALA A 131 -1.18 -19.61 29.23
CA ALA A 131 -1.99 -20.24 30.26
C ALA A 131 -1.58 -21.70 30.49
N ARG A 132 -1.30 -22.44 29.41
CA ARG A 132 -0.80 -23.82 29.49
C ARG A 132 0.56 -23.90 30.22
N LYS A 133 1.48 -22.98 29.93
CA LYS A 133 2.79 -22.92 30.60
C LYS A 133 2.66 -22.59 32.09
N GLU A 134 1.85 -21.61 32.45
CA GLU A 134 1.59 -21.23 33.83
C GLU A 134 0.99 -22.38 34.65
N LEU A 135 0.01 -23.10 34.08
CA LEU A 135 -0.56 -24.29 34.72
C LEU A 135 0.46 -25.39 34.97
N LEU A 136 1.38 -25.62 34.01
CA LEU A 136 2.45 -26.61 34.16
C LEU A 136 3.46 -26.20 35.25
N GLU A 137 3.83 -24.92 35.31
CA GLU A 137 4.70 -24.39 36.37
C GLU A 137 4.06 -24.54 37.76
N ASP A 138 2.77 -24.22 37.88
CA ASP A 138 2.03 -24.37 39.14
C ASP A 138 1.91 -25.84 39.58
N LEU A 139 1.66 -26.75 38.64
CA LEU A 139 1.68 -28.19 38.93
C LEU A 139 3.08 -28.63 39.39
N SER A 140 4.13 -28.20 38.70
CA SER A 140 5.51 -28.52 39.07
C SER A 140 5.87 -28.01 40.47
N ARG A 141 5.38 -26.83 40.88
CA ARG A 141 5.58 -26.30 42.23
C ARG A 141 4.84 -27.10 43.31
N LYS A 142 3.66 -27.65 43.01
CA LYS A 142 2.84 -28.41 43.97
C LYS A 142 3.35 -29.82 44.26
N PHE A 143 4.09 -30.41 43.32
CA PHE A 143 4.64 -31.78 43.43
C PHE A 143 6.16 -31.82 43.68
N SER A 144 6.78 -30.67 43.94
CA SER A 144 8.16 -30.52 44.42
C SER A 144 8.21 -30.28 45.92
#